data_AF-A0A8S3GGI4-F1
#
_entry.id   AF-A0A8S3GGI4-F1
#
_cell.length_a   1.000
_cell.length_b   1.000
_cell.length_c   1.000
_cell.angle_alpha   90.00
_cell.angle_beta   90.00
_cell.angle_gamma   90.00
#
_symmetry.space_group_name_H-M   'P 1'
#
loop_
_entity.id
_entity.type
_entity.pdbx_description
1 polymer ?
#
loop_
_entity_poly.entity_id
_entity_poly.type
_entity_poly.pdbx_seq_one_letter_code
_entity_poly.pdbx_strand_id
1 'polypeptide(L)'
;MFSGVIPTTYLNGTLNVVQFPAWFGFMQQEKSTDRHLIELETHCSLKTMTIDRKEFNLDYLPVLNFLLNHYLHKKNIKTCLELMNNYYLNSDDLQLIFSMTSYRKLNLHNNELDTKIKTLLRKSLE
;
A
#
# COMPACT_ATOMS: atom_id res chain seq x y z
N MET A 1 24.21 -3.91 -28.88
CA MET A 1 25.59 -3.48 -28.54
C MET A 1 25.69 -2.91 -27.12
N PHE A 2 24.83 -1.96 -26.74
CA PHE A 2 24.93 -1.23 -25.45
C PHE A 2 24.54 -1.98 -24.17
N SER A 3 23.58 -2.91 -24.21
CA SER A 3 23.07 -3.58 -23.00
C SER A 3 23.71 -4.94 -22.68
N GLY A 4 24.56 -5.47 -23.58
CA GLY A 4 25.16 -6.79 -23.43
C GLY A 4 26.65 -6.78 -23.74
N VAL A 5 27.00 -6.52 -24.99
CA VAL A 5 28.41 -6.58 -25.46
C VAL A 5 29.31 -5.63 -24.68
N ILE A 6 28.95 -4.35 -24.58
CA ILE A 6 29.77 -3.35 -23.89
C ILE A 6 29.90 -3.64 -22.38
N PRO A 7 28.80 -3.86 -21.62
CA PRO A 7 28.90 -4.23 -20.21
C PRO A 7 29.76 -5.48 -19.97
N THR A 8 29.61 -6.52 -20.81
CA THR A 8 30.42 -7.73 -20.70
C THR A 8 31.89 -7.42 -20.88
N THR A 9 32.28 -6.60 -21.87
CA THR A 9 33.70 -6.25 -22.06
C THR A 9 34.32 -5.54 -20.86
N TYR A 10 33.56 -4.73 -20.12
CA TYR A 10 34.02 -4.09 -18.88
C TYR A 10 34.02 -5.04 -17.67
N LEU A 11 33.10 -6.01 -17.63
CA LEU A 11 32.89 -6.93 -16.51
C LEU A 11 33.50 -8.33 -16.77
N ASN A 12 34.47 -8.43 -17.68
CA ASN A 12 35.12 -9.68 -18.03
C ASN A 12 35.78 -10.34 -16.80
N GLY A 13 35.35 -11.55 -16.45
CA GLY A 13 35.85 -12.30 -15.30
C GLY A 13 34.98 -13.52 -14.97
N THR A 14 35.33 -14.24 -13.91
CA THR A 14 34.54 -15.38 -13.42
C THR A 14 33.38 -14.89 -12.55
N LEU A 15 32.14 -15.15 -12.97
CA LEU A 15 30.95 -14.90 -12.15
C LEU A 15 30.67 -16.11 -11.25
N ASN A 16 30.32 -15.86 -9.99
CA ASN A 16 30.02 -16.94 -9.03
C ASN A 16 28.76 -17.72 -9.43
N VAL A 17 27.63 -17.04 -9.67
CA VAL A 17 26.36 -17.64 -10.08
C VAL A 17 25.57 -16.65 -10.93
N VAL A 18 25.09 -17.09 -12.10
CA VAL A 18 24.14 -16.32 -12.90
C VAL A 18 22.74 -16.53 -12.32
N GLN A 19 22.15 -15.46 -11.78
CA GLN A 19 20.79 -15.48 -11.26
C GLN A 19 19.79 -15.05 -12.34
N PHE A 20 18.57 -15.58 -12.25
CA PHE A 20 17.47 -15.11 -13.08
C PHE A 20 17.20 -13.61 -12.77
N PRO A 21 16.91 -12.78 -13.78
CA PRO A 21 16.63 -11.37 -13.57
C PRO A 21 15.39 -11.18 -12.69
N ALA A 22 15.58 -10.56 -11.53
CA ALA A 22 14.49 -10.20 -10.61
C ALA A 22 13.51 -9.19 -11.21
N TRP A 23 13.87 -8.53 -12.32
CA TRP A 23 13.08 -7.51 -13.00
C TRP A 23 11.66 -7.95 -13.33
N PHE A 24 11.45 -9.20 -13.78
CA PHE A 24 10.11 -9.70 -14.08
C PHE A 24 9.21 -9.78 -12.84
N GLY A 25 9.79 -10.17 -11.69
CA GLY A 25 9.08 -10.20 -10.42
C GLY A 25 8.67 -8.80 -9.99
N PHE A 26 9.57 -7.82 -10.10
CA PHE A 26 9.27 -6.42 -9.78
C PHE A 26 8.19 -5.85 -10.70
N MET A 27 8.26 -6.10 -12.00
CA MET A 27 7.25 -5.66 -12.97
C MET A 27 5.85 -6.24 -12.69
N GLN A 28 5.78 -7.49 -12.26
CA GLN A 28 4.51 -8.10 -11.87
C GLN A 28 3.96 -7.49 -10.57
N GLN A 29 4.83 -7.27 -9.59
CA GLN A 29 4.46 -6.62 -8.33
C GLN A 29 3.94 -5.21 -8.59
N GLU A 30 4.63 -4.43 -9.42
CA GLU A 30 4.24 -3.07 -9.81
C GLU A 30 2.83 -3.03 -10.41
N LYS A 31 2.51 -3.94 -11.33
CA LYS A 31 1.17 -4.05 -11.92
C LYS A 31 0.10 -4.43 -10.89
N SER A 32 0.44 -5.27 -9.92
CA SER A 32 -0.49 -5.62 -8.85
C SER A 32 -0.77 -4.42 -7.96
N THR A 33 0.28 -3.70 -7.56
CA THR A 33 0.16 -2.50 -6.72
C THR A 33 -0.61 -1.38 -7.42
N ASP A 34 -0.37 -1.18 -8.72
CA ASP A 34 -1.07 -0.14 -9.51
C ASP A 34 -2.58 -0.42 -9.60
N ARG A 35 -2.97 -1.69 -9.75
CA ARG A 35 -4.38 -2.10 -9.74
C ARG A 35 -5.08 -1.77 -8.42
N HIS A 36 -4.44 -2.08 -7.29
CA HIS A 36 -4.99 -1.78 -5.96
C HIS A 36 -5.10 -0.27 -5.72
N LEU A 37 -4.13 0.50 -6.23
CA LEU A 37 -4.16 1.96 -6.13
C LEU A 37 -5.33 2.53 -6.96
N ILE A 38 -5.54 2.03 -8.17
CA ILE A 38 -6.70 2.42 -9.00
C ILE A 38 -8.02 2.12 -8.29
N GLU A 39 -8.16 0.94 -7.69
CA GLU A 39 -9.36 0.56 -6.93
C GLU A 39 -9.61 1.53 -5.77
N LEU A 40 -8.58 1.80 -4.95
CA LEU A 40 -8.66 2.77 -3.85
C LEU A 40 -9.00 4.18 -4.31
N GLU A 41 -8.38 4.63 -5.41
CA GLU A 41 -8.65 5.93 -6.02
C GLU A 41 -10.10 6.03 -6.47
N THR A 42 -10.66 4.98 -7.07
CA THR A 42 -12.07 5.00 -7.52
C THR A 42 -13.04 5.18 -6.35
N HIS A 43 -12.79 4.52 -5.21
CA HIS A 43 -13.58 4.69 -4.00
C HIS A 43 -13.44 6.09 -3.39
N CYS A 44 -12.21 6.63 -3.37
CA CYS A 44 -11.91 7.93 -2.79
C CYS A 44 -12.16 9.12 -3.73
N SER A 45 -12.49 8.88 -5.00
CA SER A 45 -12.54 9.88 -6.08
C SER A 45 -13.47 11.07 -5.81
N LEU A 46 -14.58 10.86 -5.10
CA LEU A 46 -15.53 11.92 -4.77
C LEU A 46 -14.99 12.92 -3.74
N LYS A 47 -14.02 12.51 -2.93
CA LYS A 47 -13.45 13.32 -1.83
C LYS A 47 -12.05 13.82 -2.15
N THR A 48 -11.33 13.04 -2.93
CA THR A 48 -9.93 13.30 -3.29
C THR A 48 -9.93 13.69 -4.75
N MET A 49 -9.95 15.00 -5.02
CA MET A 49 -9.74 15.51 -6.37
C MET A 49 -8.25 15.38 -6.71
N THR A 50 -7.81 14.16 -6.98
CA THR A 50 -6.41 13.89 -7.31
C THR A 50 -6.23 13.86 -8.81
N ILE A 51 -5.23 14.57 -9.32
CA ILE A 51 -4.88 14.59 -10.75
C ILE A 51 -3.82 13.52 -11.05
N ASP A 52 -2.99 13.15 -10.07
CA ASP A 52 -1.92 12.15 -10.22
C ASP A 52 -1.95 11.05 -9.15
N ARG A 53 -1.94 9.80 -9.59
CA ARG A 53 -1.95 8.60 -8.73
C ARG A 53 -0.71 8.49 -7.84
N LYS A 54 0.42 9.02 -8.30
CA LYS A 54 1.66 9.01 -7.50
C LYS A 54 1.55 9.92 -6.29
N GLU A 55 0.97 11.10 -6.49
CA GLU A 55 0.69 12.07 -5.41
C GLU A 55 -0.31 11.47 -4.40
N PHE A 56 -1.37 10.81 -4.90
CA PHE A 56 -2.30 10.08 -4.03
C PHE A 56 -1.59 9.02 -3.16
N ASN A 57 -0.70 8.22 -3.76
CA ASN A 57 -0.02 7.17 -3.01
C ASN A 57 1.02 7.68 -2.01
N LEU A 58 1.75 8.74 -2.37
CA LEU A 58 2.87 9.23 -1.56
C LEU A 58 2.44 10.24 -0.50
N ASP A 59 1.48 11.10 -0.80
CA ASP A 59 1.10 12.20 0.09
C ASP A 59 -0.23 11.91 0.80
N TYR A 60 -1.20 11.34 0.09
CA TYR A 60 -2.55 11.17 0.64
C TYR A 60 -2.70 9.90 1.49
N LEU A 61 -2.35 8.74 0.92
CA LEU A 61 -2.50 7.44 1.59
C LEU A 61 -1.79 7.35 2.95
N PRO A 62 -0.56 7.89 3.14
CA PRO A 62 0.11 7.84 4.44
C PRO A 62 -0.61 8.68 5.51
N VAL A 63 -1.17 9.83 5.14
CA VAL A 63 -1.94 10.68 6.08
C VAL A 63 -3.25 9.99 6.45
N LEU A 64 -3.95 9.41 5.47
CA LEU A 64 -5.16 8.63 5.71
C LEU A 64 -4.89 7.44 6.64
N ASN A 65 -3.81 6.70 6.38
CA ASN A 65 -3.37 5.61 7.24
C ASN A 65 -3.06 6.08 8.68
N PHE A 66 -2.35 7.20 8.82
CA PHE A 66 -2.05 7.77 10.13
C PHE A 66 -3.32 8.11 10.92
N LEU A 67 -4.31 8.74 10.29
CA LEU A 67 -5.59 9.06 10.91
C LEU A 67 -6.35 7.79 11.32
N LEU A 68 -6.46 6.81 10.43
CA LEU A 68 -7.11 5.53 10.72
C LEU A 68 -6.46 4.83 11.92
N ASN A 69 -5.13 4.69 11.91
CA ASN A 69 -4.40 4.10 13.04
C ASN A 69 -4.60 4.90 14.33
N HIS A 70 -4.59 6.24 14.25
CA HIS A 70 -4.79 7.09 15.42
C HIS A 70 -6.13 6.81 16.13
N TYR A 71 -7.22 6.70 15.38
CA TYR A 71 -8.54 6.39 15.95
C TYR A 71 -8.64 4.95 16.45
N LEU A 72 -8.00 4.00 15.76
CA LEU A 72 -7.95 2.59 16.17
C LEU A 72 -7.19 2.38 17.48
N HIS A 73 -6.04 3.03 17.66
CA HIS A 73 -5.28 2.97 18.92
C HIS A 73 -6.04 3.59 20.09
N LYS A 74 -6.78 4.68 19.85
CA LYS A 74 -7.66 5.30 20.85
C LYS A 74 -8.93 4.49 21.14
N LYS A 75 -9.14 3.35 20.47
CA LYS A 75 -10.37 2.51 20.55
C LYS A 75 -11.65 3.28 20.20
N ASN A 76 -11.52 4.36 19.43
CA ASN A 76 -12.65 5.18 18.98
C ASN A 76 -13.16 4.65 17.64
N ILE A 77 -13.89 3.54 17.71
CA ILE A 77 -14.37 2.83 16.51
C ILE A 77 -15.41 3.67 15.76
N LYS A 78 -16.26 4.43 16.47
CA LYS A 78 -17.30 5.27 15.85
C LYS A 78 -16.72 6.32 14.91
N THR A 79 -15.68 7.04 15.35
CA THR A 79 -15.04 8.07 14.53
C THR A 79 -14.24 7.45 13.38
N CYS A 80 -13.67 6.26 13.59
CA CYS A 80 -13.02 5.49 12.52
C CYS A 80 -14.03 5.10 11.42
N LEU A 81 -15.19 4.57 11.81
CA LEU A 81 -16.27 4.21 10.88
C LEU A 81 -16.83 5.43 10.15
N GLU A 82 -17.01 6.55 10.84
CA GLU A 82 -17.43 7.80 10.21
C GLU A 82 -16.42 8.28 9.16
N LEU A 83 -15.13 8.16 9.44
CA LEU A 83 -14.05 8.42 8.48
C LEU A 83 -14.13 7.49 7.27
N MET A 84 -14.28 6.19 7.50
CA MET A 84 -14.42 5.22 6.41
C MET A 84 -15.62 5.52 5.52
N ASN A 85 -16.77 5.82 6.12
CA ASN A 85 -18.00 6.17 5.41
C ASN A 85 -17.84 7.48 4.62
N ASN A 86 -17.11 8.46 5.15
CA ASN A 86 -16.84 9.71 4.45
C ASN A 86 -16.02 9.47 3.17
N TYR A 87 -15.07 8.53 3.21
CA TYR A 87 -14.21 8.15 2.08
C TYR A 87 -14.71 6.97 1.26
N TYR A 88 -15.92 6.45 1.55
CA TYR A 88 -16.50 5.27 0.90
C TYR A 88 -15.57 4.04 0.91
N LEU A 89 -14.83 3.84 2.00
CA LEU A 89 -13.86 2.76 2.15
C LEU A 89 -14.50 1.48 2.67
N ASN A 90 -14.12 0.35 2.08
CA ASN A 90 -14.48 -0.98 2.55
C ASN A 90 -13.48 -1.54 3.57
N SER A 91 -13.84 -2.67 4.19
CA SER A 91 -12.90 -3.39 5.08
C SER A 91 -11.66 -3.90 4.34
N ASP A 92 -11.77 -4.21 3.05
CA ASP A 92 -10.64 -4.68 2.23
C ASP A 92 -9.70 -3.52 1.90
N ASP A 93 -10.25 -2.34 1.60
CA ASP A 93 -9.50 -1.11 1.33
C ASP A 93 -8.61 -0.71 2.53
N LEU A 94 -9.10 -0.89 3.75
CA LEU A 94 -8.27 -0.67 4.94
C LEU A 94 -7.02 -1.55 4.96
N GLN A 95 -7.15 -2.83 4.64
CA GLN A 95 -6.01 -3.76 4.61
C GLN A 95 -5.04 -3.38 3.50
N LEU A 96 -5.57 -2.95 2.34
CA LEU A 96 -4.77 -2.45 1.23
C LEU A 96 -4.00 -1.20 1.65
N ILE A 97 -4.65 -0.17 2.21
CA ILE A 97 -4.02 1.07 2.69
C ILE A 97 -2.89 0.75 3.68
N PHE A 98 -3.15 -0.15 4.62
CA PHE A 98 -2.19 -0.60 5.63
C PHE A 98 -0.98 -1.33 5.04
N SER A 99 -1.19 -2.18 4.04
CA SER A 99 -0.10 -2.88 3.36
C SER A 99 0.73 -1.94 2.48
N MET A 100 0.09 -1.02 1.76
CA MET A 100 0.73 -0.12 0.78
C MET A 100 1.60 0.95 1.45
N THR A 101 1.16 1.45 2.61
CA THR A 101 1.89 2.46 3.39
C THR A 101 2.99 1.86 4.28
N SER A 102 3.17 0.53 4.24
CA SER A 102 4.18 -0.21 4.99
C SER A 102 5.58 -0.05 4.43
N TYR A 103 6.17 1.15 4.50
CA TYR A 103 7.53 1.34 4.02
C TYR A 103 8.56 0.81 5.03
N ARG A 104 9.22 -0.29 4.64
CA ARG A 104 10.52 -0.84 5.07
C ARG A 104 10.80 -1.09 6.57
N LYS A 105 9.99 -0.60 7.53
CA LYS A 105 10.01 -0.93 8.98
C LYS A 105 9.13 -0.04 9.88
N LEU A 106 8.37 0.93 9.35
CA LEU A 106 7.55 1.84 10.17
C LEU A 106 6.23 1.23 10.68
N ASN A 107 5.87 0.02 10.24
CA ASN A 107 4.61 -0.63 10.60
C ASN A 107 4.71 -1.45 11.90
N LEU A 108 4.91 -0.78 13.03
CA LEU A 108 4.73 -1.37 14.36
C LEU A 108 3.24 -1.48 14.76
N HIS A 109 2.37 -0.64 14.19
CA HIS A 109 1.06 -0.39 14.79
C HIS A 109 -0.07 -1.37 14.44
N ASN A 110 -0.04 -2.02 13.27
CA ASN A 110 -1.14 -2.94 12.88
C ASN A 110 -1.13 -4.29 13.60
N ASN A 111 0.05 -4.76 14.02
CA ASN A 111 0.18 -6.01 14.77
C ASN A 111 -0.23 -5.84 16.24
N GLU A 112 -0.24 -4.61 16.75
CA GLU A 112 -0.63 -4.26 18.11
C GLU A 112 -2.14 -4.07 18.28
N LEU A 113 -2.90 -4.01 17.17
CA LEU A 113 -4.35 -3.86 17.22
C LEU A 113 -5.03 -5.15 17.68
N ASP A 114 -5.80 -5.05 18.77
CA ASP A 114 -6.58 -6.13 19.37
C ASP A 114 -7.49 -6.80 18.32
N THR A 115 -7.44 -8.13 18.25
CA THR A 115 -8.23 -8.95 17.32
C THR A 115 -9.74 -8.72 17.49
N LYS A 116 -10.16 -8.33 18.69
CA LYS A 116 -11.54 -7.93 19.00
C LYS A 116 -11.98 -6.67 18.25
N ILE A 117 -11.09 -5.70 18.04
CA ILE A 117 -11.41 -4.45 17.34
C ILE A 117 -11.54 -4.72 15.83
N LYS A 118 -10.65 -5.54 15.28
CA LYS A 118 -10.69 -5.94 13.86
C LYS A 118 -11.97 -6.69 13.52
N THR A 119 -12.39 -7.62 14.38
CA THR A 119 -13.64 -8.37 14.20
C THR A 119 -14.88 -7.50 14.33
N LEU A 120 -14.87 -6.52 15.25
CA LEU A 120 -16.00 -5.60 15.41
C LEU A 120 -16.14 -4.65 14.23
N LEU A 121 -15.03 -4.10 13.71
CA LEU A 121 -15.03 -3.27 12.50
C LEU A 121 -15.62 -4.00 11.30
N ARG A 122 -15.20 -5.25 11.08
CA ARG A 122 -15.70 -6.07 9.97
C ARG A 122 -17.21 -6.27 10.05
N LYS A 123 -17.73 -6.58 11.25
CA LYS A 123 -19.18 -6.77 11.48
C LYS A 123 -20.00 -5.50 11.33
N SER A 124 -19.41 -4.32 11.52
CA SER A 124 -20.12 -3.04 11.38
C SER A 124 -20.17 -2.51 9.94
N LEU A 125 -19.42 -3.13 9.03
CA LEU A 125 -19.33 -2.76 7.62
C LEU A 125 -20.09 -3.71 6.68
N GLU A 126 -20.57 -4.86 7.21
CA GLU A 126 -21.53 -5.77 6.56
C GLU A 126 -22.97 -5.29 6.78
#